data_AF-A0A0K8RDG6-F1
#
_entry.id   AF-A0A0K8RDG6-F1
#
_cell.length_a   1.000
_cell.length_b   1.000
_cell.length_c   1.000
_cell.angle_alpha   90.00
_cell.angle_beta   90.00
_cell.angle_gamma   90.00
#
_symmetry.space_group_name_H-M   'P 1'
#
loop_
_entity.id
_entity.type
_entity.pdbx_description
1 polymer ?
#
loop_
_entity_poly.entity_id
_entity_poly.type
_entity_poly.pdbx_seq_one_letter_code
_entity_poly.pdbx_strand_id
1 'polypeptide(L)'
;MNKATLIVLITSQFLYYVSSDTSEYQNWTNVEKAFGVKECWEILRKHLNESCMEKGANGVVSVNFTECKMRCTKNPQEGFVDATMPDGTPCGLYNETCQGGTCKGECFIPTETIEGIVTK
;
A
#
# COMPACT_ATOMS: atom_id res chain seq x y z
N MET A 1 -11.27 52.91 32.29
CA MET A 1 -11.26 52.73 30.82
C MET A 1 -10.29 51.60 30.50
N ASN A 2 -10.82 50.43 30.17
CA ASN A 2 -10.04 49.19 30.07
C ASN A 2 -9.36 49.11 28.71
N LYS A 3 -8.04 48.91 28.69
CA LYS A 3 -7.29 48.61 27.47
C LYS A 3 -7.44 47.12 27.18
N ALA A 4 -8.23 46.78 26.17
CA ALA A 4 -8.31 45.41 25.67
C ALA A 4 -7.21 45.21 24.61
N THR A 5 -6.25 44.34 24.90
CA THR A 5 -5.23 43.91 23.94
C THR A 5 -5.78 42.71 23.18
N LEU A 6 -5.92 42.84 21.86
CA LEU A 6 -6.41 41.77 20.98
C LEU A 6 -5.20 40.92 20.54
N ILE A 7 -5.10 39.70 21.03
CA ILE A 7 -4.06 38.74 20.62
C ILE A 7 -4.63 37.91 19.47
N VAL A 8 -4.15 38.15 18.25
CA VAL A 8 -4.48 37.34 17.07
C VAL A 8 -3.62 36.09 17.11
N LEU A 9 -4.22 34.98 17.58
CA LEU A 9 -3.62 33.65 17.48
C LEU A 9 -3.70 33.19 16.03
N ILE A 10 -2.62 33.37 15.29
CA ILE A 10 -2.42 32.74 13.97
C ILE A 10 -2.15 31.26 14.26
N THR A 11 -3.21 30.46 14.32
CA THR A 11 -3.06 29.01 14.23
C THR A 11 -2.64 28.72 12.79
N SER A 12 -1.33 28.72 12.55
CA SER A 12 -0.73 28.08 11.39
C SER A 12 -1.15 26.62 11.49
N GLN A 13 -2.25 26.28 10.83
CA GLN A 13 -2.54 24.92 10.47
C GLN A 13 -1.46 24.58 9.46
N PHE A 14 -0.28 24.21 9.96
CA PHE A 14 0.60 23.30 9.27
C PHE A 14 -0.23 22.04 9.08
N LEU A 15 -1.07 22.08 8.04
CA LEU A 15 -1.47 20.91 7.30
C LEU A 15 -0.15 20.39 6.75
N TYR A 16 0.56 19.65 7.60
CA TYR A 16 1.34 18.53 7.16
C TYR A 16 0.35 17.69 6.36
N TYR A 17 0.28 18.00 5.08
CA TYR A 17 0.06 17.03 4.03
C TYR A 17 1.21 16.03 4.22
N VAL A 18 1.07 15.16 5.22
CA VAL A 18 1.44 13.77 5.03
C VAL A 18 0.45 13.33 3.97
N SER A 19 0.77 13.63 2.71
CA SER A 19 0.23 12.85 1.61
C SER A 19 0.49 11.43 2.03
N SER A 20 -0.60 10.74 2.29
CA SER A 20 -0.69 9.31 2.32
C SER A 20 -0.02 8.77 1.04
N ASP A 21 1.31 8.61 1.08
CA ASP A 21 2.11 7.89 0.10
C ASP A 21 1.83 6.37 0.19
N THR A 22 0.72 5.99 0.82
CA THR A 22 0.12 4.66 0.70
C THR A 22 -0.61 4.46 -0.63
N SER A 23 -0.64 5.47 -1.51
CA SER A 23 -1.31 5.35 -2.82
C SER A 23 -0.54 4.47 -3.80
N GLU A 24 0.79 4.37 -3.68
CA GLU A 24 1.65 3.77 -4.70
C GLU A 24 1.45 2.24 -4.88
N TYR A 25 0.71 1.59 -3.99
CA TYR A 25 0.54 0.13 -3.98
C TYR A 25 -0.92 -0.33 -3.99
N GLN A 26 -1.86 0.59 -4.22
CA GLN A 26 -3.29 0.27 -4.19
C GLN A 26 -3.81 -0.45 -5.44
N ASN A 27 -3.08 -0.42 -6.56
CA ASN A 27 -3.50 -1.04 -7.81
C ASN A 27 -2.30 -1.34 -8.71
N TRP A 28 -2.53 -2.10 -9.79
CA TRP A 28 -1.50 -2.48 -10.78
C TRP A 28 -0.73 -1.29 -11.37
N THR A 29 -1.38 -0.16 -11.64
CA THR A 29 -0.75 1.01 -12.27
C THR A 29 0.28 1.66 -11.36
N ASN A 30 -0.03 1.77 -10.08
CA ASN A 30 0.85 2.42 -9.12
C ASN A 30 2.05 1.52 -8.80
N VAL A 31 1.75 0.24 -8.68
CA VAL A 31 2.71 -0.85 -8.55
C VAL A 31 3.65 -0.85 -9.76
N GLU A 32 3.16 -0.89 -11.00
CA GLU A 32 3.96 -0.83 -12.23
C GLU A 32 4.95 0.35 -12.26
N LYS A 33 4.52 1.52 -11.77
CA LYS A 33 5.36 2.71 -11.64
C LYS A 33 6.42 2.58 -10.55
N ALA A 34 6.11 1.95 -9.41
CA ALA A 34 7.00 1.87 -8.26
C ALA A 34 8.23 0.97 -8.50
N PHE A 35 8.10 -0.19 -9.14
CA PHE A 35 9.25 -1.09 -9.36
C PHE A 35 9.89 -0.94 -10.74
N GLY A 36 9.23 -0.30 -11.70
CA GLY A 36 9.81 0.10 -12.98
C GLY A 36 10.27 -1.02 -13.94
N VAL A 37 10.27 -2.29 -13.52
CA VAL A 37 10.73 -3.44 -14.32
C VAL A 37 9.54 -4.29 -14.78
N LYS A 38 9.23 -4.24 -16.08
CA LYS A 38 8.07 -4.94 -16.69
C LYS A 38 8.06 -6.45 -16.38
N GLU A 39 9.21 -7.11 -16.44
CA GLU A 39 9.33 -8.55 -16.21
C GLU A 39 8.91 -8.95 -14.79
N CYS A 40 9.25 -8.15 -13.78
CA CYS A 40 8.83 -8.38 -12.39
C CYS A 40 7.30 -8.37 -12.25
N TRP A 41 6.61 -7.53 -13.02
CA TRP A 41 5.15 -7.44 -13.00
C TRP A 41 4.43 -8.58 -13.66
N GLU A 42 4.97 -9.07 -14.77
CA GLU A 42 4.43 -10.24 -15.44
C GLU A 42 4.57 -11.49 -14.55
N ILE A 43 5.71 -11.64 -13.87
CA ILE A 43 5.94 -12.71 -12.89
C ILE A 43 4.95 -12.60 -11.73
N LEU A 44 4.79 -11.40 -11.15
CA LEU A 44 3.88 -11.19 -10.03
C LEU A 44 2.41 -11.45 -10.43
N ARG A 45 1.98 -10.94 -11.59
CA ARG A 45 0.63 -11.16 -12.12
C ARG A 45 0.38 -12.65 -12.38
N LYS A 46 1.37 -13.37 -12.92
CA LYS A 46 1.29 -14.81 -13.12
C LYS A 46 1.08 -15.55 -11.79
N HIS A 47 1.85 -15.21 -10.76
CA HIS A 47 1.71 -15.83 -9.44
C HIS A 47 0.34 -15.57 -8.80
N LEU A 48 -0.18 -14.34 -8.88
CA LEU A 48 -1.53 -14.02 -8.38
C LEU A 48 -2.64 -14.72 -9.18
N ASN A 49 -2.45 -14.87 -10.50
CA ASN A 49 -3.36 -15.65 -11.35
C ASN A 49 -3.39 -17.12 -10.94
N GLU A 50 -2.23 -17.73 -10.71
CA GLU A 50 -2.12 -19.12 -10.24
C GLU A 50 -2.86 -19.30 -8.90
N SER A 51 -2.70 -18.37 -7.96
CA SER A 51 -3.43 -18.40 -6.69
C SER A 51 -4.96 -18.24 -6.87
N CYS A 52 -5.42 -17.45 -7.84
CA CYS A 52 -6.83 -17.40 -8.20
C CYS A 52 -7.32 -18.73 -8.81
N MET A 53 -6.52 -19.37 -9.67
CA MET A 53 -6.87 -20.67 -10.29
C MET A 53 -6.96 -21.80 -9.28
N GLU A 54 -6.07 -21.85 -8.30
CA GLU A 54 -6.14 -22.80 -7.18
C GLU A 54 -7.44 -22.67 -6.36
N LYS A 55 -8.04 -21.47 -6.36
CA LYS A 55 -9.32 -21.18 -5.70
C LYS A 55 -10.53 -21.39 -6.61
N GLY A 56 -10.36 -21.98 -7.79
CA GLY A 56 -11.42 -22.23 -8.76
C GLY A 56 -11.90 -20.98 -9.49
N ALA A 57 -11.08 -19.94 -9.56
CA ALA A 57 -11.34 -18.73 -10.33
C ALA A 57 -10.48 -18.71 -11.61
N ASN A 58 -10.79 -17.83 -12.56
CA ASN A 58 -10.12 -17.78 -13.87
C ASN A 58 -8.90 -16.85 -13.90
N GLY A 59 -8.77 -15.96 -12.94
CA GLY A 59 -7.63 -15.05 -12.85
C GLY A 59 -7.88 -13.84 -11.96
N VAL A 60 -6.83 -13.04 -11.75
CA VAL A 60 -6.84 -11.82 -10.96
C VAL A 60 -7.37 -10.64 -11.78
N VAL A 61 -8.23 -9.83 -11.18
CA VAL A 61 -8.86 -8.66 -11.79
C VAL A 61 -8.34 -7.38 -11.16
N SER A 62 -8.34 -7.34 -9.83
CA SER A 62 -7.86 -6.18 -9.08
C SER A 62 -7.06 -6.63 -7.87
N VAL A 63 -6.25 -5.73 -7.37
CA VAL A 63 -5.29 -5.95 -6.29
C VAL A 63 -5.28 -4.71 -5.41
N ASN A 64 -5.05 -4.91 -4.11
CA ASN A 64 -4.70 -3.89 -3.14
C ASN A 64 -3.53 -4.46 -2.34
N PHE A 65 -2.30 -4.08 -2.71
CA PHE A 65 -1.10 -4.69 -2.15
C PHE A 65 -0.89 -4.25 -0.69
N THR A 66 -1.21 -3.01 -0.33
CA THR A 66 -1.06 -2.53 1.06
C THR A 66 -1.96 -3.29 2.04
N GLU A 67 -3.10 -3.78 1.57
CA GLU A 67 -4.00 -4.65 2.35
C GLU A 67 -3.80 -6.14 2.07
N CYS A 68 -2.86 -6.55 1.21
CA CYS A 68 -2.67 -7.94 0.80
C CYS A 68 -3.96 -8.61 0.30
N LYS A 69 -4.78 -7.86 -0.45
CA LYS A 69 -6.05 -8.33 -1.00
C LYS A 69 -6.02 -8.37 -2.50
N MET A 70 -6.65 -9.38 -3.08
CA MET A 70 -6.88 -9.48 -4.51
C MET A 70 -8.32 -9.89 -4.78
N ARG A 71 -8.80 -9.55 -5.96
CA ARG A 71 -10.10 -9.98 -6.47
C ARG A 71 -9.87 -10.86 -7.67
N CYS A 72 -10.41 -12.07 -7.63
CA CYS A 72 -10.38 -13.00 -8.72
C CYS A 72 -11.72 -12.98 -9.47
N THR A 73 -11.70 -13.10 -10.79
CA THR A 73 -12.91 -13.36 -11.57
C THR A 73 -13.17 -14.86 -11.56
N LYS A 74 -14.39 -15.26 -11.21
CA LYS A 74 -14.88 -16.59 -11.62
C LYS A 74 -15.20 -16.56 -13.11
N ASN A 75 -15.84 -17.60 -13.63
CA ASN A 75 -16.43 -17.54 -14.97
C ASN A 75 -17.19 -16.22 -15.16
N PRO A 76 -17.21 -15.64 -16.37
CA PRO A 76 -17.82 -14.33 -16.63
C PRO A 76 -19.27 -14.18 -16.15
N GLN A 77 -19.94 -15.30 -15.91
CA GLN A 77 -21.34 -15.41 -15.46
C GLN A 77 -21.47 -15.60 -13.94
N GLU A 78 -20.40 -15.97 -13.24
CA GLU A 78 -20.40 -16.35 -11.82
C GLU A 78 -19.88 -15.24 -10.89
N GLY A 79 -19.40 -14.12 -11.44
CA GLY A 79 -18.98 -12.94 -10.69
C GLY A 79 -17.55 -13.01 -10.16
N PHE A 80 -17.31 -12.39 -9.01
CA PHE A 80 -15.97 -12.20 -8.44
C PHE A 80 -15.86 -12.83 -7.06
N VAL A 81 -14.63 -13.21 -6.67
CA VAL A 81 -14.30 -13.65 -5.32
C VAL A 81 -13.14 -12.83 -4.79
N ASP A 82 -13.31 -12.28 -3.59
CA ASP A 82 -12.23 -11.63 -2.87
C ASP A 82 -11.36 -12.69 -2.19
N ALA A 83 -10.05 -12.49 -2.27
CA ALA A 83 -9.05 -13.41 -1.72
C ALA A 83 -7.90 -12.64 -1.09
N THR A 84 -7.27 -13.28 -0.11
CA THR A 84 -6.00 -12.83 0.43
C THR A 84 -4.88 -13.21 -0.53
N MET A 85 -3.93 -12.30 -0.73
CA MET A 85 -2.71 -12.58 -1.50
C MET A 85 -1.86 -13.65 -0.80
N PRO A 86 -1.12 -14.47 -1.56
CA PRO A 86 -0.19 -15.45 -0.99
C PRO A 86 0.86 -14.79 -0.10
N ASP A 87 1.27 -15.53 0.94
CA ASP A 87 2.40 -15.11 1.77
C ASP A 87 3.67 -14.92 0.93
N GLY A 88 4.48 -13.93 1.28
CA GLY A 88 5.68 -13.54 0.53
C GLY A 88 5.41 -12.59 -0.64
N THR A 89 4.15 -12.30 -0.98
CA THR A 89 3.82 -11.29 -2.01
C THR A 89 4.31 -9.90 -1.57
N PRO A 90 5.11 -9.18 -2.38
CA PRO A 90 5.53 -7.81 -2.05
C PRO A 90 4.34 -6.87 -1.86
N CYS A 91 4.34 -6.05 -0.79
CA CYS A 91 3.16 -5.28 -0.39
C CYS A 91 3.41 -3.81 0.00
N GLY A 92 4.65 -3.33 -0.09
CA GLY A 92 5.06 -1.95 0.22
C GLY A 92 6.41 -1.56 -0.39
N LEU A 93 6.98 -0.45 0.08
CA LEU A 93 8.20 0.18 -0.43
C LEU A 93 9.50 -0.31 0.22
N TYR A 94 9.43 -0.83 1.45
CA TYR A 94 10.58 -1.20 2.28
C TYR A 94 10.74 -2.72 2.40
N ASN A 95 10.65 -3.43 1.26
CA ASN A 95 10.71 -4.89 1.20
C ASN A 95 9.66 -5.60 2.07
N GLU A 96 8.51 -4.96 2.35
CA GLU A 96 7.41 -5.61 3.06
C GLU A 96 6.77 -6.70 2.19
N THR A 97 6.30 -7.75 2.85
CA THR A 97 5.62 -8.88 2.23
C THR A 97 4.32 -9.23 2.95
N CYS A 98 3.39 -9.83 2.21
CA CYS A 98 2.16 -10.36 2.78
C CYS A 98 2.46 -11.53 3.71
N GLN A 99 1.87 -11.50 4.91
CA GLN A 99 1.98 -12.55 5.92
C GLN A 99 0.65 -12.69 6.64
N GLY A 100 -0.08 -13.78 6.37
CA GLY A 100 -1.42 -14.00 6.89
C GLY A 100 -2.41 -12.91 6.47
N GLY A 101 -2.23 -12.36 5.26
CA GLY A 101 -3.08 -11.29 4.72
C GLY A 101 -2.86 -9.91 5.30
N THR A 102 -1.75 -9.68 5.99
CA THR A 102 -1.31 -8.36 6.42
C THR A 102 0.03 -8.04 5.77
N CYS A 103 0.21 -6.80 5.34
CA CYS A 103 1.50 -6.35 4.86
C CYS A 103 2.47 -6.14 6.03
N LYS A 104 3.59 -6.87 6.06
CA LYS A 104 4.57 -6.83 7.16
C LYS A 104 5.99 -6.77 6.61
N GLY A 105 6.83 -6.00 7.26
CA GLY A 105 8.27 -5.97 7.00
C GLY A 105 9.01 -5.44 8.21
N GLU A 106 10.33 -5.57 8.20
CA GLU A 106 11.17 -4.93 9.20
C GLU A 106 11.16 -3.42 8.96
N CYS A 107 10.73 -2.65 9.95
CA CYS A 107 10.80 -1.20 9.88
C CYS A 107 12.26 -0.78 10.04
N PHE A 108 12.93 -0.50 8.92
CA PHE A 108 14.25 0.11 8.94
C PHE A 108 14.11 1.63 8.93
N ILE A 109 14.15 2.26 10.10
CA ILE A 109 14.29 3.71 10.22
C ILE A 109 15.78 4.02 10.26
N PRO A 110 16.35 4.68 9.24
CA PRO A 110 17.75 5.10 9.29
C PRO A 110 17.98 5.98 10.51
N THR A 111 19.03 5.70 11.29
CA THR A 111 19.35 6.40 12.55
C THR A 111 19.41 7.93 12.37
N GLU A 112 19.85 8.40 11.20
CA GLU A 112 19.91 9.83 10.84
C GLU A 112 18.53 10.53 10.89
N THR A 113 17.44 9.78 10.69
CA THR A 113 16.06 10.30 10.76
C THR A 113 15.58 10.45 12.21
N ILE A 114 16.13 9.66 13.15
CA ILE A 114 15.79 9.69 14.57
C ILE A 114 16.44 10.89 15.27
N GLU A 115 17.69 11.21 14.92
CA GLU A 115 18.42 12.33 15.52
C GLU A 115 17.80 13.71 15.22
N GLY A 116 17.11 13.87 14.08
CA GLY A 116 16.37 15.08 13.73
C GLY A 116 15.06 15.29 14.50
N ILE A 117 14.54 14.24 15.15
CA ILE A 117 13.31 14.30 15.97
C ILE A 117 13.65 14.62 17.43
N VAL A 118 14.78 14.12 17.93
CA VAL A 118 15.20 14.32 19.34
C VAL A 118 15.81 15.71 19.57
N THR A 119 16.26 16.39 18.51
CA THR A 119 16.91 17.71 18.59
C THR A 119 15.97 18.90 18.32
N LYS A 120 14.66 18.68 18.18
CA LYS A 120 13.65 19.74 18.00
C LYS A 120 12.76 19.94 19.22
#